data_AF-A0A7Y9FRP9-F1
#
_entry.id   AF-A0A7Y9FRP9-F1
#
_cell.length_a   1.000
_cell.length_b   1.000
_cell.length_c   1.000
_cell.angle_alpha   90.00
_cell.angle_beta   90.00
_cell.angle_gamma   90.00
#
_symmetry.space_group_name_H-M   'P 1'
#
loop_
_entity.id
_entity.type
_entity.pdbx_description
1 polymer ?
#
loop_
_entity_poly.entity_id
_entity_poly.type
_entity_poly.pdbx_seq_one_letter_code
_entity_poly.pdbx_strand_id
1 'polypeptide(L)'
;MTTEDLIKAAAARCDRIVAGFDDLRPILTPVLPIIGDDPSRLPLIERIASIALLKRYEQLQDMLGRLFRAYLTWELEDVRAMTRRDQANQLEKLGIVEDADDWIGAAELRNRLVHEYPIDEAEQVDRVNDTWDASSGLIQAYVTLRARLAEQGLIP
;
A
#
# COMPACT_ATOMS: atom_id res chain seq x y z
N MET A 1 -18.71 10.02 15.00
CA MET A 1 -17.39 9.41 14.82
C MET A 1 -16.39 10.53 14.68
N THR A 2 -15.43 10.64 15.60
CA THR A 2 -14.41 11.69 15.60
C THR A 2 -13.32 11.38 14.56
N THR A 3 -12.44 12.33 14.24
CA THR A 3 -11.26 12.08 13.40
C THR A 3 -10.34 11.03 14.03
N GLU A 4 -10.24 10.99 15.36
CA GLU A 4 -9.47 9.97 16.08
C GLU A 4 -10.07 8.57 15.91
N ASP A 5 -11.40 8.43 15.99
CA ASP A 5 -12.08 7.14 15.76
C ASP A 5 -11.81 6.62 14.34
N LEU A 6 -11.79 7.54 13.36
CA LEU A 6 -11.46 7.22 11.97
C LEU A 6 -10.01 6.74 11.82
N ILE A 7 -9.06 7.44 12.47
CA ILE A 7 -7.64 7.06 12.48
C ILE A 7 -7.47 5.68 13.09
N LYS A 8 -8.03 5.43 14.28
CA LYS A 8 -7.97 4.13 14.97
C LYS A 8 -8.50 3.00 14.11
N ALA A 9 -9.69 3.19 13.52
CA ALA A 9 -10.31 2.17 12.68
C ALA A 9 -9.55 1.93 11.37
N ALA A 10 -8.97 2.97 10.76
CA ALA A 10 -8.17 2.83 9.55
C ALA A 10 -6.81 2.17 9.83
N ALA A 11 -6.13 2.56 10.92
CA ALA A 11 -4.90 1.93 11.37
C ALA A 11 -5.09 0.43 11.64
N ALA A 12 -6.13 0.04 12.37
CA ALA A 12 -6.43 -1.38 12.64
C ALA A 12 -6.75 -2.20 11.36
N ARG A 13 -7.26 -1.55 10.31
CA ARG A 13 -7.45 -2.20 9.00
C ARG A 13 -6.12 -2.39 8.29
N CYS A 14 -5.25 -1.37 8.29
CA CYS A 14 -3.90 -1.48 7.74
C CYS A 14 -3.08 -2.57 8.46
N ASP A 15 -3.15 -2.67 9.79
CA ASP A 15 -2.48 -3.72 10.58
C ASP A 15 -2.85 -5.12 10.03
N ARG A 16 -4.14 -5.38 9.81
CA ARG A 16 -4.60 -6.67 9.26
C ARG A 16 -4.18 -6.91 7.83
N ILE A 17 -4.05 -5.87 7.01
CA ILE A 17 -3.60 -6.01 5.63
C ILE A 17 -2.10 -6.35 5.61
N VAL A 18 -1.29 -5.62 6.40
CA VAL A 18 0.16 -5.81 6.54
C VAL A 18 0.50 -7.17 7.14
N ALA A 19 -0.20 -7.61 8.19
CA ALA A 19 0.00 -8.96 8.75
C ALA A 19 -0.15 -10.05 7.68
N GLY A 20 -1.06 -9.85 6.73
CA GLY A 20 -1.21 -10.81 5.65
C GLY A 20 -0.25 -10.61 4.47
N PHE A 21 0.47 -9.48 4.35
CA PHE A 21 1.67 -9.45 3.53
C PHE A 21 2.76 -10.33 4.14
N ASP A 22 2.92 -10.30 5.47
CA ASP A 22 3.88 -11.15 6.18
C ASP A 22 3.57 -12.65 5.96
N ASP A 23 2.29 -13.02 5.97
CA ASP A 23 1.84 -14.40 5.66
C ASP A 23 2.22 -14.83 4.23
N LEU A 24 2.17 -13.91 3.25
CA LEU A 24 2.48 -14.22 1.84
C LEU A 24 3.99 -14.23 1.56
N ARG A 25 4.77 -13.46 2.31
CA ARG A 25 6.21 -13.29 2.09
C ARG A 25 6.99 -14.61 2.00
N PRO A 26 6.85 -15.59 2.91
CA PRO A 26 7.60 -16.85 2.80
C PRO A 26 7.19 -17.70 1.58
N ILE A 27 5.96 -17.53 1.08
CA ILE A 27 5.45 -18.25 -0.10
C ILE A 27 6.01 -17.63 -1.39
N LEU A 28 6.08 -16.30 -1.43
CA LEU A 28 6.40 -15.56 -2.65
C LEU A 28 7.88 -15.25 -2.83
N THR A 29 8.64 -15.12 -1.75
CA THR A 29 10.09 -14.81 -1.80
C THR A 29 10.89 -15.82 -2.66
N PRO A 30 10.60 -17.14 -2.65
CA PRO A 30 11.35 -18.09 -3.48
C PRO A 30 11.09 -17.97 -4.98
N VAL A 31 10.01 -17.30 -5.39
CA VAL A 31 9.54 -17.29 -6.79
C VAL A 31 9.40 -15.89 -7.40
N LEU A 32 9.49 -14.83 -6.57
CA LEU A 32 9.43 -13.44 -7.02
C LEU A 32 10.81 -12.77 -6.99
N PRO A 33 11.12 -11.90 -7.98
CA PRO A 33 10.28 -11.59 -9.14
C PRO A 33 10.17 -12.80 -10.09
N ILE A 34 9.03 -12.93 -10.77
CA ILE A 34 8.82 -13.95 -11.80
C ILE A 34 9.79 -13.64 -12.94
N ILE A 35 10.61 -14.62 -13.30
CA ILE A 35 11.53 -14.55 -14.44
C ILE A 35 10.88 -15.27 -15.63
N GLY A 36 10.51 -14.52 -16.67
CA GLY A 36 9.75 -15.00 -17.83
C GLY A 36 8.41 -14.29 -17.95
N ASP A 37 7.55 -14.77 -18.84
CA ASP A 37 6.30 -14.12 -19.25
C ASP A 37 5.03 -14.92 -18.88
N ASP A 38 5.17 -16.08 -18.24
CA ASP A 38 4.03 -16.98 -17.95
C ASP A 38 3.93 -17.33 -16.45
N PRO A 39 2.93 -16.78 -15.72
CA PRO A 39 2.69 -17.05 -14.31
C PRO A 39 1.98 -18.39 -14.06
N SER A 40 1.46 -19.06 -15.10
CA SER A 40 0.87 -20.40 -15.01
C SER A 40 1.91 -21.46 -14.63
N ARG A 41 3.19 -21.16 -14.87
CA ARG A 41 4.35 -21.99 -14.52
C ARG A 41 4.64 -22.00 -13.02
N LEU A 42 4.11 -21.04 -12.26
CA LEU A 42 4.18 -21.07 -10.80
C LEU A 42 3.38 -22.25 -10.25
N PRO A 43 3.84 -22.92 -9.17
CA PRO A 43 3.01 -23.89 -8.50
C PRO A 43 1.73 -23.24 -7.94
N LEU A 44 0.70 -24.06 -7.71
CA LEU A 44 -0.66 -23.57 -7.42
C LEU A 44 -0.71 -22.61 -6.22
N ILE A 45 0.07 -22.89 -5.17
CA ILE A 45 0.06 -22.10 -3.93
C ILE A 45 0.63 -20.71 -4.19
N GLU A 46 1.73 -20.62 -4.93
CA GLU A 46 2.43 -19.39 -5.28
C GLU A 46 1.61 -18.54 -6.24
N ARG A 47 0.91 -19.17 -7.19
CA ARG A 47 -0.03 -18.46 -8.08
C ARG A 47 -1.23 -17.90 -7.32
N ILE A 48 -1.79 -18.64 -6.35
CA ILE A 48 -2.86 -18.11 -5.48
C ILE A 48 -2.31 -16.97 -4.61
N ALA A 49 -1.11 -17.13 -4.08
CA ALA A 49 -0.45 -16.13 -3.25
C ALA A 49 -0.15 -14.84 -4.04
N SER A 50 0.21 -14.92 -5.32
CA SER A 50 0.46 -13.73 -6.15
C SER A 50 -0.82 -12.94 -6.41
N ILE A 51 -1.95 -13.63 -6.64
CA ILE A 51 -3.27 -12.98 -6.72
C ILE A 51 -3.62 -12.30 -5.39
N ALA A 52 -3.35 -12.98 -4.26
CA ALA A 52 -3.57 -12.40 -2.93
C ALA A 52 -2.67 -11.18 -2.68
N LEU A 53 -1.43 -11.17 -3.17
CA LEU A 53 -0.52 -10.03 -3.10
C LEU A 53 -1.12 -8.80 -3.79
N LEU A 54 -1.58 -8.95 -5.05
CA LEU A 54 -2.21 -7.86 -5.80
C LEU A 54 -3.38 -7.25 -5.02
N LYS A 55 -4.24 -8.11 -4.45
CA LYS A 55 -5.40 -7.64 -3.69
C LYS A 55 -5.01 -6.92 -2.41
N ARG A 56 -3.98 -7.40 -1.71
CA ARG A 56 -3.49 -6.77 -0.49
C ARG A 56 -2.85 -5.42 -0.76
N TYR A 57 -2.11 -5.29 -1.85
CA TYR A 57 -1.54 -4.01 -2.28
C TYR A 57 -2.63 -2.99 -2.56
N GLU A 58 -3.65 -3.36 -3.35
CA GLU A 58 -4.81 -2.51 -3.61
C GLU A 58 -5.45 -2.01 -2.31
N GLN A 59 -5.72 -2.94 -1.38
CA GLN A 59 -6.37 -2.64 -0.10
C GLN A 59 -5.49 -1.76 0.79
N LEU A 60 -4.18 -2.03 0.86
CA LEU A 60 -3.26 -1.26 1.68
C LEU A 60 -3.15 0.16 1.16
N GLN A 61 -2.94 0.35 -0.15
CA GLN A 61 -2.78 1.68 -0.73
C GLN A 61 -4.06 2.52 -0.56
N ASP A 62 -5.24 1.93 -0.81
CA ASP A 62 -6.51 2.61 -0.62
C ASP A 62 -6.74 3.01 0.85
N MET A 63 -6.52 2.09 1.78
CA MET A 63 -6.73 2.33 3.20
C MET A 63 -5.70 3.30 3.77
N LEU A 64 -4.43 3.16 3.40
CA LEU A 64 -3.35 4.03 3.83
C LEU A 64 -3.56 5.45 3.32
N GLY A 65 -4.02 5.62 2.07
CA GLY A 65 -4.38 6.94 1.56
C GLY A 65 -5.53 7.60 2.34
N ARG A 66 -6.52 6.83 2.81
CA ARG A 66 -7.58 7.34 3.70
C ARG A 66 -7.02 7.72 5.07
N LEU A 67 -6.16 6.88 5.63
CA LEU A 67 -5.51 7.11 6.90
C LEU A 67 -4.62 8.36 6.87
N PHE A 68 -3.84 8.56 5.80
CA PHE A 68 -3.06 9.78 5.58
C PHE A 68 -3.93 11.02 5.52
N ARG A 69 -5.04 11.00 4.79
CA ARG A 69 -5.97 12.15 4.76
C ARG A 69 -6.56 12.44 6.14
N ALA A 70 -6.93 11.41 6.89
CA ALA A 70 -7.44 11.58 8.25
C ALA A 70 -6.37 12.14 9.19
N TYR A 71 -5.14 11.63 9.10
CA TYR A 71 -4.00 12.11 9.87
C TYR A 71 -3.63 13.55 9.53
N LEU A 72 -3.49 13.90 8.25
CA LEU A 72 -3.24 15.28 7.83
C LEU A 72 -4.36 16.21 8.29
N THR A 73 -5.64 15.78 8.27
CA THR A 73 -6.77 16.61 8.74
C THR A 73 -6.72 16.83 10.26
N TRP A 74 -6.11 15.90 10.99
CA TRP A 74 -5.90 16.02 12.43
C TRP A 74 -4.68 16.91 12.75
N GLU A 75 -3.59 16.76 11.99
CA GLU A 75 -2.34 17.49 12.18
C GLU A 75 -2.40 18.93 11.63
N LEU A 76 -3.16 19.15 10.54
CA LEU A 76 -3.24 20.41 9.80
C LEU A 76 -4.67 20.95 9.78
N GLU A 77 -4.82 22.27 9.93
CA GLU A 77 -6.13 22.92 10.01
C GLU A 77 -6.93 22.92 8.69
N ASP A 78 -6.28 22.86 7.51
CA ASP A 78 -6.98 22.82 6.21
C ASP A 78 -6.32 21.92 5.16
N VAL A 79 -6.79 20.67 5.10
CA VAL A 79 -6.40 19.67 4.08
C VAL A 79 -7.35 19.65 2.88
N ARG A 80 -8.52 20.30 2.97
CA ARG A 80 -9.57 20.17 1.94
C ARG A 80 -9.18 20.85 0.63
N ALA A 81 -8.32 21.86 0.69
CA ALA A 81 -7.79 22.55 -0.48
C ALA A 81 -6.57 21.85 -1.12
N MET A 82 -5.98 20.84 -0.47
CA MET A 82 -4.76 20.20 -0.94
C MET A 82 -5.00 19.27 -2.13
N THR A 83 -4.23 19.43 -3.20
CA THR A 83 -4.22 18.48 -4.31
C THR A 83 -3.58 17.15 -3.88
N ARG A 84 -3.70 16.11 -4.72
CA ARG A 84 -3.02 14.82 -4.46
C ARG A 84 -1.49 14.98 -4.35
N ARG A 85 -0.89 15.84 -5.19
CA ARG A 85 0.54 16.15 -5.14
C ARG A 85 0.91 16.90 -3.87
N ASP A 86 0.08 17.86 -3.43
CA ASP A 86 0.32 18.57 -2.16
C ASP A 86 0.28 17.61 -0.97
N GLN A 87 -0.68 16.67 -0.96
CA GLN A 87 -0.75 15.63 0.08
C GLN A 87 0.51 14.76 0.07
N ALA A 88 0.96 14.32 -1.11
CA ALA A 88 2.19 13.54 -1.24
C ALA A 88 3.42 14.31 -0.71
N ASN A 89 3.59 15.57 -1.13
CA ASN A 89 4.67 16.45 -0.67
C ASN A 89 4.64 16.65 0.84
N GLN A 90 3.44 16.71 1.44
CA GLN A 90 3.31 16.86 2.87
C GLN A 90 3.71 15.58 3.62
N LEU A 91 3.37 14.40 3.10
CA LEU A 91 3.81 13.13 3.67
C LEU A 91 5.34 13.00 3.62
N GLU A 92 5.95 13.43 2.51
CA GLU A 92 7.41 13.48 2.35
C GLU A 92 8.06 14.44 3.36
N LYS A 93 7.54 15.67 3.48
CA LYS A 93 8.01 16.64 4.48
C LYS A 93 7.88 16.15 5.92
N LEU A 94 6.86 15.35 6.20
CA LEU A 94 6.66 14.72 7.50
C LEU A 94 7.55 13.49 7.69
N GLY A 95 8.30 13.05 6.67
CA GLY A 95 9.15 11.86 6.69
C GLY A 95 8.36 10.55 6.73
N ILE A 96 7.07 10.59 6.35
CA ILE A 96 6.20 9.40 6.32
C ILE A 96 6.45 8.58 5.06
N VAL A 97 6.73 9.25 3.94
CA VAL A 97 7.24 8.65 2.70
C VAL A 97 8.60 9.25 2.41
N GLU A 98 9.48 8.50 1.75
CA GLU A 98 10.82 8.98 1.39
C GLU A 98 10.76 9.92 0.18
N ASP A 99 9.94 9.57 -0.82
CA ASP A 99 9.69 10.35 -2.02
C ASP A 99 8.18 10.44 -2.27
N ALA A 100 7.71 11.66 -2.55
CA ALA A 100 6.32 11.92 -2.90
C ALA A 100 5.95 11.38 -4.30
N ASP A 101 6.89 11.26 -5.23
CA ASP A 101 6.66 10.65 -6.54
C ASP A 101 6.45 9.13 -6.42
N ASP A 102 7.19 8.44 -5.54
CA ASP A 102 6.95 7.02 -5.25
C ASP A 102 5.56 6.77 -4.66
N TRP A 103 5.08 7.68 -3.80
CA TRP A 103 3.71 7.62 -3.29
C TRP A 103 2.65 7.76 -4.39
N ILE A 104 2.90 8.64 -5.37
CA ILE A 104 2.01 8.82 -6.52
C ILE A 104 2.05 7.57 -7.40
N GLY A 105 3.24 7.04 -7.69
CA GLY A 105 3.43 5.80 -8.43
C GLY A 105 2.71 4.62 -7.78
N ALA A 106 2.73 4.53 -6.44
CA ALA A 106 1.99 3.51 -5.71
C ALA A 106 0.47 3.64 -5.91
N ALA A 107 -0.06 4.86 -5.91
CA ALA A 107 -1.47 5.12 -6.20
C ALA A 107 -1.84 4.77 -7.65
N GLU A 108 -0.96 5.03 -8.60
CA GLU A 108 -1.14 4.67 -10.00
C GLU A 108 -1.11 3.16 -10.21
N LEU A 109 -0.17 2.45 -9.59
CA LEU A 109 -0.15 0.99 -9.58
C LEU A 109 -1.46 0.42 -9.03
N ARG A 110 -1.95 0.93 -7.89
CA ARG A 110 -3.26 0.53 -7.36
C ARG A 110 -4.39 0.79 -8.36
N ASN A 111 -4.38 1.91 -9.09
CA ASN A 111 -5.41 2.20 -10.09
C ASN A 111 -5.36 1.19 -11.25
N ARG A 112 -4.16 0.88 -11.77
CA ARG A 112 -3.98 -0.18 -12.78
C ARG A 112 -4.52 -1.51 -12.27
N LEU A 113 -4.21 -1.90 -11.03
CA LEU A 113 -4.68 -3.16 -10.46
C LEU A 113 -6.21 -3.29 -10.38
N VAL A 114 -6.93 -2.18 -10.18
CA VAL A 114 -8.40 -2.17 -10.01
C VAL A 114 -9.15 -2.04 -11.32
N HIS A 115 -8.62 -1.24 -12.26
CA HIS A 115 -9.37 -0.80 -13.43
C HIS A 115 -8.90 -1.43 -14.73
N GLU A 116 -7.66 -1.90 -14.79
CA GLU A 116 -7.09 -2.56 -15.94
C GLU A 116 -7.02 -4.06 -15.60
N TYR A 117 -7.59 -4.92 -16.44
CA TYR A 117 -7.40 -6.37 -16.32
C TYR A 117 -6.33 -6.78 -17.34
N PRO A 118 -5.44 -7.72 -16.99
CA PRO A 118 -4.35 -8.10 -17.89
C PRO A 118 -4.93 -8.69 -19.17
N ILE A 119 -4.40 -8.28 -20.32
CA ILE A 119 -4.83 -8.81 -21.62
C ILE A 119 -4.06 -10.08 -22.01
N ASP A 120 -2.89 -10.28 -21.41
CA ASP A 120 -2.05 -11.46 -21.59
C ASP A 120 -1.27 -11.82 -20.31
N GLU A 121 -0.53 -12.93 -20.37
CA GLU A 121 0.24 -13.46 -19.26
C GLU A 121 1.44 -12.57 -18.89
N ALA A 122 2.05 -11.90 -19.88
CA ALA A 122 3.18 -11.01 -19.67
C ALA A 122 2.76 -9.80 -18.84
N GLU A 123 1.61 -9.18 -19.16
CA GLU A 123 1.07 -8.08 -18.37
C GLU A 123 0.72 -8.53 -16.94
N GLN A 124 0.23 -9.76 -16.77
CA GLN A 124 -0.03 -10.30 -15.44
C GLN A 124 1.27 -10.51 -14.64
N VAL A 125 2.35 -10.93 -15.29
CA VAL A 125 3.68 -11.04 -14.65
C VAL A 125 4.19 -9.67 -14.23
N ASP A 126 4.14 -8.69 -15.13
CA ASP A 126 4.59 -7.32 -14.85
C ASP A 126 3.84 -6.75 -13.65
N ARG A 127 2.52 -6.93 -13.59
CA ARG A 127 1.71 -6.48 -12.44
C ARG A 127 2.14 -7.12 -11.13
N VAL A 128 2.43 -8.42 -11.14
CA VAL A 128 2.88 -9.14 -9.94
C VAL A 128 4.25 -8.64 -9.49
N ASN A 129 5.17 -8.47 -10.44
CA ASN A 129 6.53 -8.00 -10.17
C ASN A 129 6.55 -6.54 -9.68
N ASP A 130 5.86 -5.64 -10.37
CA ASP A 130 5.67 -4.23 -9.97
C ASP A 130 5.08 -4.14 -8.56
N THR A 131 4.07 -4.95 -8.29
CA THR A 131 3.42 -4.98 -6.97
C THR A 131 4.37 -5.47 -5.89
N TRP A 132 5.14 -6.52 -6.17
CA TRP A 132 6.10 -7.06 -5.23
C TRP A 132 7.17 -6.03 -4.86
N ASP A 133 7.74 -5.37 -5.86
CA ASP A 133 8.77 -4.34 -5.68
C ASP A 133 8.24 -3.15 -4.85
N ALA A 134 7.09 -2.60 -5.25
CA ALA A 134 6.47 -1.45 -4.60
C ALA A 134 5.90 -1.74 -3.20
N SER A 135 5.70 -3.01 -2.82
CA SER A 135 5.08 -3.39 -1.54
C SER A 135 5.91 -2.94 -0.34
N SER A 136 7.23 -3.01 -0.44
CA SER A 136 8.14 -2.67 0.64
C SER A 136 8.01 -1.20 1.07
N GLY A 137 8.03 -0.27 0.11
CA GLY A 137 7.85 1.16 0.35
C GLY A 137 6.47 1.49 0.95
N LEU A 138 5.41 0.83 0.47
CA LEU A 138 4.06 1.06 1.00
C LEU A 138 3.90 0.56 2.45
N ILE A 139 4.49 -0.60 2.77
CA ILE A 139 4.53 -1.13 4.14
C ILE A 139 5.35 -0.21 5.04
N GLN A 140 6.51 0.25 4.58
CA GLN A 140 7.36 1.16 5.35
C GLN A 140 6.66 2.47 5.66
N ALA A 141 5.95 3.06 4.68
CA ALA A 141 5.17 4.28 4.88
C ALA A 141 4.09 4.09 5.96
N TYR A 142 3.44 2.93 5.97
CA TYR A 142 2.49 2.60 7.03
C TYR A 142 3.16 2.44 8.40
N VAL A 143 4.28 1.71 8.48
CA VAL A 143 5.03 1.52 9.73
C VAL A 143 5.45 2.85 10.32
N THR A 144 5.98 3.76 9.50
CA THR A 144 6.41 5.09 9.93
C THR A 144 5.22 5.91 10.46
N LEU A 145 4.11 5.93 9.73
CA LEU A 145 2.91 6.63 10.21
C LEU A 145 2.38 5.99 11.51
N ARG A 146 2.30 4.66 11.58
CA ARG A 146 1.79 3.95 12.75
C ARG A 146 2.60 4.27 13.98
N ALA A 147 3.92 4.31 13.88
CA ALA A 147 4.80 4.73 14.98
C ALA A 147 4.47 6.14 15.45
N ARG A 148 4.34 7.10 14.52
CA ARG A 148 3.95 8.48 14.84
C ARG A 148 2.59 8.59 15.51
N LEU A 149 1.58 7.87 15.01
CA LEU A 149 0.24 7.85 15.61
C LEU A 149 0.28 7.34 17.06
N ALA A 150 1.14 6.35 17.35
CA ALA A 150 1.33 5.84 18.71
C ALA A 150 2.05 6.85 19.61
N GLU A 151 3.10 7.52 19.12
CA GLU A 151 3.81 8.59 19.84
C GLU A 151 2.87 9.76 20.21
N GLN A 152 1.88 10.05 19.36
CA GLN A 152 0.86 11.07 19.57
C GLN A 152 -0.34 10.58 20.41
N GLY A 153 -0.35 9.32 20.84
CA GLY A 153 -1.43 8.73 21.65
C GLY A 153 -2.75 8.51 20.89
N LEU A 154 -2.73 8.58 19.55
CA LEU A 154 -3.91 8.37 18.72
C LEU A 154 -4.28 6.90 18.58
N ILE A 155 -3.29 6.01 18.69
CA ILE A 155 -3.47 4.56 18.73
C ILE A 155 -2.62 3.97 19.86
N PRO A 156 -2.94 2.74 20.34
CA PRO A 156 -2.12 2.05 21.33
C PRO A 156 -0.70 1.74 20.84
#